data_AF-A0A9X7BTL6-F1
#
_entry.id   AF-A0A9X7BTL6-F1
#
_cell.length_a   1.000
_cell.length_b   1.000
_cell.length_c   1.000
_cell.angle_alpha   90.00
_cell.angle_beta   90.00
_cell.angle_gamma   90.00
#
_symmetry.space_group_name_H-M   'P 1'
#
loop_
_entity.id
_entity.type
_entity.pdbx_description
1 polymer ?
#
loop_
_entity_poly.entity_id
_entity_poly.type
_entity_poly.pdbx_seq_one_letter_code
_entity_poly.pdbx_strand_id
1 'polypeptide(L)' 'MTEIQYDSSGRMKYHPDYHFNHKKPYTVKELAYICATYQRGARKTVAMAVGRTEATVSDLICRMKKDGTFDHYRQLGQTM' A
#
# COMPACT_ATOMS: atom_id res chain seq x y z
N MET A 1 15.99 6.23 -17.40
CA MET A 1 15.73 6.42 -15.97
C MET A 1 14.92 7.67 -15.80
N THR A 2 13.73 7.55 -15.23
CA THR A 2 12.94 8.71 -14.81
C THR A 2 13.55 9.28 -13.54
N GLU A 3 13.45 10.59 -13.34
CA GLU A 3 13.91 11.23 -12.12
C GLU A 3 12.92 10.96 -10.97
N ILE A 4 13.43 10.73 -9.76
CA ILE A 4 12.59 10.58 -8.58
C ILE A 4 12.06 11.94 -8.17
N GLN A 5 10.74 12.08 -8.13
CA GLN A 5 10.07 13.29 -7.68
C GLN A 5 9.29 13.06 -6.39
N TYR A 6 9.18 14.11 -5.58
CA TYR A 6 8.42 14.09 -4.33
C TYR A 6 7.29 15.12 -4.38
N ASP A 7 6.24 14.89 -3.60
CA ASP A 7 5.22 15.89 -3.34
C ASP A 7 5.59 16.81 -2.16
N SER A 8 4.76 17.81 -1.87
CA SER A 8 4.98 18.75 -0.76
C SER A 8 4.97 18.10 0.62
N SER A 9 4.49 16.87 0.74
CA SER A 9 4.47 16.08 1.98
C SER A 9 5.65 15.11 2.07
N GLY A 10 6.60 15.15 1.12
CA GLY A 10 7.76 14.27 1.07
C GLY A 10 7.47 12.84 0.60
N ARG A 11 6.28 12.58 0.03
CA ARG A 11 5.94 11.25 -0.52
C ARG A 11 6.48 11.13 -1.94
N MET A 12 7.02 9.97 -2.28
CA MET A 12 7.48 9.70 -3.65
C MET A 12 6.29 9.73 -4.61
N LYS A 13 6.38 10.54 -5.67
CA LYS A 13 5.44 10.48 -6.80
C LYS A 13 5.61 9.16 -7.55
N TYR A 14 4.69 8.87 -8.46
CA TYR A 14 4.81 7.67 -9.30
C TYR A 14 6.19 7.59 -9.96
N HIS A 15 6.75 6.39 -9.96
CA HIS A 15 8.05 6.07 -10.53
C HIS A 15 8.00 4.61 -11.00
N PRO A 16 8.24 4.31 -12.28
CA PRO A 16 8.03 2.97 -12.84
C PRO A 16 8.85 1.89 -12.13
N ASP A 17 10.08 2.20 -11.72
CA ASP A 17 10.98 1.20 -11.10
C ASP A 17 10.60 0.84 -9.66
N TYR A 18 9.94 1.75 -8.93
CA TYR A 18 9.53 1.54 -7.54
C TYR A 18 8.06 1.18 -7.40
N HIS A 19 7.24 1.58 -8.39
CA HIS A 19 5.80 1.40 -8.38
C HIS A 19 5.36 0.40 -9.45
N PHE A 20 6.01 -0.77 -9.49
CA PHE A 20 5.79 -1.82 -10.50
C PHE A 20 4.38 -2.43 -10.49
N ASN A 21 3.58 -2.18 -9.44
CA ASN A 21 2.17 -2.58 -9.34
C ASN A 21 1.19 -1.43 -9.66
N HIS A 22 1.66 -0.37 -10.33
CA HIS A 22 0.81 0.71 -10.78
C HIS A 22 -0.32 0.22 -11.71
N LYS A 23 -1.55 0.69 -11.44
CA LYS A 23 -2.80 0.32 -12.15
C LYS A 23 -3.14 -1.17 -12.17
N LYS A 24 -2.40 -2.03 -11.47
CA LYS A 24 -2.74 -3.46 -11.33
C LYS A 24 -3.78 -3.65 -10.22
N PRO A 25 -4.71 -4.61 -10.37
CA PRO A 25 -5.61 -4.98 -9.28
C PRO A 25 -4.81 -5.47 -8.07
N TYR A 26 -5.40 -5.36 -6.87
CA TYR A 26 -4.81 -5.92 -5.67
C TYR A 26 -5.05 -7.43 -5.64
N THR A 27 -4.02 -8.20 -5.33
CA THR A 27 -4.19 -9.63 -5.05
C THR A 27 -4.60 -9.85 -3.60
N VAL A 28 -5.22 -10.99 -3.29
CA VAL A 28 -5.59 -11.34 -1.91
C VAL A 28 -4.37 -11.36 -0.99
N LYS A 29 -3.24 -11.92 -1.46
CA LYS A 29 -1.98 -11.96 -0.69
C LYS A 29 -1.45 -10.55 -0.43
N GLU A 30 -1.51 -9.67 -1.42
CA GLU A 30 -1.11 -8.28 -1.27
C GLU A 30 -2.01 -7.53 -0.28
N LEU A 31 -3.33 -7.70 -0.34
CA LEU A 31 -4.27 -7.12 0.63
C LEU A 31 -4.00 -7.64 2.04
N ALA A 32 -3.81 -8.95 2.20
CA ALA A 32 -3.51 -9.57 3.47
C ALA A 32 -2.19 -9.01 4.06
N TYR A 33 -1.13 -8.93 3.24
CA TYR A 33 0.14 -8.34 3.64
C TYR A 33 -0.03 -6.87 4.06
N ILE A 34 -0.69 -6.05 3.25
CA ILE A 34 -0.92 -4.63 3.56
C ILE A 34 -1.67 -4.51 4.89
N CYS A 35 -2.80 -5.20 5.06
CA CYS A 35 -3.61 -5.10 6.27
C CYS A 35 -2.90 -5.64 7.53
N ALA A 36 -2.09 -6.69 7.40
CA ALA A 36 -1.32 -7.24 8.52
C ALA A 36 -0.15 -6.33 8.95
N THR A 37 0.49 -5.63 8.00
CA THR A 37 1.69 -4.81 8.25
C THR A 37 1.40 -3.33 8.47
N TYR A 38 0.22 -2.84 8.09
CA TYR A 38 -0.10 -1.42 8.17
C TYR A 38 -0.33 -0.96 9.61
N GLN A 39 0.68 -0.26 10.15
CA GLN A 39 0.66 0.39 11.46
C GLN A 39 1.09 1.86 11.37
N ARG A 40 0.96 2.60 12.48
CA ARG A 40 1.39 4.00 12.55
C ARG A 40 2.86 4.12 12.14
N GLY A 41 3.14 4.97 11.15
CA GLY A 41 4.49 5.19 10.62
C GLY A 41 4.97 4.20 9.55
N ALA A 42 4.27 3.08 9.30
CA ALA A 42 4.73 2.05 8.35
C ALA A 42 4.33 2.32 6.89
N ARG A 43 3.56 3.38 6.61
CA ARG A 43 2.97 3.65 5.29
C ARG A 43 3.97 3.58 4.13
N LYS A 44 5.10 4.28 4.24
CA LYS A 44 6.15 4.29 3.21
C LYS A 44 6.73 2.90 2.98
N THR A 45 7.10 2.21 4.05
CA THR A 45 7.65 0.85 3.98
C THR A 45 6.67 -0.13 3.33
N VAL A 46 5.40 -0.10 3.74
CA VAL A 46 4.35 -0.97 3.17
C VAL A 46 4.15 -0.67 1.69
N ALA A 47 4.04 0.62 1.32
CA ALA A 47 3.83 1.04 -0.05
C ALA A 47 4.99 0.61 -0.98
N MET A 48 6.23 0.81 -0.53
CA MET A 48 7.42 0.38 -1.27
C MET A 48 7.49 -1.15 -1.40
N ALA A 49 7.17 -1.90 -0.34
CA ALA A 49 7.19 -3.36 -0.36
C ALA A 49 6.21 -3.96 -1.37
N VAL A 50 5.04 -3.33 -1.55
CA VAL A 50 4.02 -3.79 -2.50
C VAL A 50 4.12 -3.11 -3.88
N GLY A 51 5.12 -2.25 -4.08
CA GLY A 51 5.32 -1.56 -5.35
C GLY A 51 4.19 -0.60 -5.70
N ARG A 52 3.65 0.15 -4.72
CA ARG A 52 2.56 1.13 -4.91
C ARG A 52 2.87 2.45 -4.20
N THR A 53 2.15 3.50 -4.56
CA THR A 53 2.37 4.82 -3.95
C THR A 53 1.74 4.89 -2.56
N GLU A 54 2.34 5.67 -1.67
CA GLU A 54 1.84 5.88 -0.30
C GLU A 54 0.39 6.38 -0.26
N ALA A 55 0.01 7.21 -1.23
CA ALA A 55 -1.37 7.71 -1.38
C ALA A 55 -2.34 6.55 -1.63
N THR A 56 -2.06 5.70 -2.63
CA THR A 56 -2.96 4.59 -3.00
C THR A 56 -3.13 3.57 -1.89
N VAL A 57 -2.07 3.28 -1.11
CA VAL A 57 -2.18 2.40 0.06
C VAL A 57 -3.02 3.05 1.15
N SER A 58 -2.85 4.35 1.40
CA SER A 58 -3.66 5.07 2.39
C SER A 58 -5.15 5.06 2.03
N ASP A 59 -5.47 5.35 0.77
CA ASP A 59 -6.84 5.36 0.27
C ASP A 59 -7.48 3.97 0.34
N LEU A 60 -6.71 2.92 -0.01
CA LEU A 60 -7.14 1.53 0.16
C LEU A 60 -7.50 1.23 1.61
N ILE A 61 -6.63 1.54 2.57
CA ILE A 61 -6.89 1.28 3.99
C ILE A 61 -8.11 2.05 4.48
N CYS A 62 -8.23 3.33 4.13
CA CYS A 62 -9.40 4.13 4.47
C CYS A 62 -10.70 3.51 3.93
N ARG A 63 -10.69 3.04 2.68
CA ARG A 63 -11.83 2.36 2.07
C ARG A 63 -12.15 1.04 2.77
N MET A 64 -11.15 0.18 2.99
CA MET A 64 -11.36 -1.12 3.64
C MET A 64 -11.87 -1.01 5.08
N LYS A 65 -11.47 0.04 5.81
CA LYS A 65 -12.00 0.35 7.14
C LYS A 65 -13.46 0.79 7.10
N LYS A 66 -13.85 1.57 6.09
CA LYS A 66 -15.27 1.96 5.87
C LYS A 66 -16.12 0.76 5.46
N ASP A 67 -15.58 -0.12 4.62
CA ASP A 67 -16.26 -1.30 4.10
C ASP A 67 -16.28 -2.48 5.11
N GLY A 68 -15.61 -2.35 6.26
CA GLY A 68 -15.51 -3.41 7.28
C GLY A 68 -14.63 -4.61 6.88
N THR A 69 -13.92 -4.55 5.76
CA THR A 69 -13.10 -5.66 5.24
C THR A 69 -11.68 -5.67 5.78
N PHE A 70 -11.22 -4.58 6.40
CA PHE A 70 -9.85 -4.44 6.90
C PHE A 70 -9.44 -5.57 7.86
N ASP A 71 -10.27 -5.87 8.86
CA ASP A 71 -9.93 -6.86 9.89
C ASP A 71 -9.89 -8.29 9.34
N HIS A 72 -10.74 -8.61 8.36
CA HIS A 72 -10.72 -9.90 7.67
C HIS A 72 -9.37 -10.16 7.00
N TYR A 73 -8.88 -9.21 6.18
CA TYR A 73 -7.59 -9.35 5.52
C TYR A 73 -6.41 -9.27 6.49
N ARG A 74 -6.54 -8.51 7.57
CA ARG A 74 -5.53 -8.44 8.64
C ARG A 74 -5.33 -9.81 9.31
N GLN A 75 -6.42 -10.49 9.68
CA GLN A 75 -6.38 -11.83 10.26
C GLN A 75 -5.82 -12.85 9.27
N LEU A 76 -6.24 -12.76 8.00
CA LEU A 76 -5.74 -13.61 6.93
C LEU A 76 -4.21 -13.52 6.79
N GLY A 77 -3.66 -12.31 6.83
CA GLY A 77 -2.21 -12.09 6.72
C GLY A 77 -1.39 -12.50 7.94
N GLN A 78 -2.01 -12.72 9.10
CA GLN A 78 -1.33 -13.25 10.31
C GLN A 78 -1.24 -14.78 10.31
N THR A 79 -2.03 -15.45 9.48
CA THR A 79 -2.12 -16.91 9.40
C THR A 79 -1.32 -17.47 8.22
N MET A 80 -0.88 -16.60 7.29
CA MET A 80 -0.03 -16.92 6.14
C MET A 80 1.45 -16.86 6.50
#